data_AF-A0A4Z2HTR1-F1
#
_entry.id   AF-A0A4Z2HTR1-F1
#
_cell.length_a   1.000
_cell.length_b   1.000
_cell.length_c   1.000
_cell.angle_alpha   90.00
_cell.angle_beta   90.00
_cell.angle_gamma   90.00
#
_symmetry.space_group_name_H-M   'P 1'
#
loop_
_entity.id
_entity.type
_entity.pdbx_description
1 polymer ?
#
loop_
_entity_poly.entity_id
_entity_poly.type
_entity_poly.pdbx_seq_one_letter_code
_entity_poly.pdbx_strand_id
1 'polypeptide(L)'
;MIPRFSPRSPVPTITWRKINGNIPKKARLRKSQAVLEIPNIQLEDSGTYECKAENPRGGTAFKGHLQVYTLPQWVRMINDTQMDSGEKLQWECKAMGRPRPTYHWLLNGLPLTSQGRVEIVNGELTIHRVLQADSGMYQCVAGNKYGAIYSNAELKILASAPVFVHNPVRIIATLGKDVSLDCKPRASPKPRITWRRGDRRIQQSRRYRNSPDAS
;
A
#
# COMPACT_ATOMS: atom_id res chain seq x y z
N MET A 1 61.54 -3.32 -50.75
CA MET A 1 60.81 -4.47 -50.18
C MET A 1 60.24 -4.02 -48.83
N ILE A 2 58.92 -3.87 -48.71
CA ILE A 2 58.26 -3.41 -47.47
C ILE A 2 57.98 -4.66 -46.62
N PRO A 3 58.47 -4.78 -45.37
CA PRO A 3 58.10 -5.91 -44.54
C PRO A 3 56.65 -5.71 -44.10
N ARG A 4 55.76 -6.61 -44.56
CA ARG A 4 54.41 -6.73 -44.01
C ARG A 4 54.56 -7.17 -42.55
N PHE A 5 54.19 -6.30 -41.61
CA PHE A 5 53.99 -6.68 -40.22
C PHE A 5 52.91 -7.77 -40.16
N SER A 6 53.30 -9.03 -39.95
CA SER A 6 52.37 -10.05 -39.48
C SER A 6 52.00 -9.73 -38.03
N PRO A 7 50.71 -9.67 -37.65
CA PRO A 7 50.33 -9.54 -36.26
C PRO A 7 50.68 -10.84 -35.53
N ARG A 8 51.91 -10.94 -35.00
CA ARG A 8 52.36 -12.07 -34.19
C ARG A 8 51.85 -11.91 -32.77
N SER A 9 50.58 -12.24 -32.56
CA SER A 9 50.01 -12.74 -31.31
C SER A 9 48.59 -13.22 -31.61
N PRO A 10 48.22 -14.46 -31.29
CA PRO A 10 46.88 -14.95 -31.60
C PRO A 10 45.85 -14.09 -30.86
N VAL A 11 44.94 -13.47 -31.61
CA VAL A 11 43.87 -12.65 -31.07
C VAL A 11 43.02 -13.53 -30.15
N PRO A 12 42.88 -13.18 -28.87
CA PRO A 12 42.09 -13.99 -27.96
C PRO A 12 40.62 -13.95 -28.36
N THR A 13 39.96 -15.10 -28.30
CA THR A 13 38.50 -15.17 -28.44
C THR A 13 37.86 -14.82 -27.11
N ILE A 14 36.95 -13.84 -27.12
CA ILE A 14 36.20 -13.42 -25.92
C ILE A 14 34.82 -14.05 -25.93
N THR A 15 34.47 -14.68 -24.81
CA THR A 15 33.13 -15.21 -24.55
C THR A 15 32.62 -14.69 -23.22
N TRP A 16 31.31 -14.47 -23.17
CA TRP A 16 30.61 -14.08 -21.95
C TRP A 16 29.58 -15.15 -21.60
N ARG A 17 29.39 -15.39 -20.31
CA ARG A 17 28.26 -16.17 -19.80
C ARG A 17 27.73 -15.58 -18.50
N LYS A 18 26.44 -15.80 -18.24
CA LYS A 18 25.85 -15.59 -16.91
C LYS A 18 25.95 -16.91 -16.15
N ILE A 19 26.48 -16.88 -14.93
CA ILE A 19 26.56 -18.07 -14.08
C ILE A 19 25.16 -18.43 -13.61
N ASN A 20 24.77 -19.70 -13.74
CA ASN A 20 23.45 -20.23 -13.37
C ASN A 20 22.26 -19.53 -14.04
N GLY A 21 22.43 -19.11 -15.30
CA GLY A 21 21.38 -18.49 -16.07
C GLY A 21 21.80 -18.18 -17.49
N ASN A 22 20.95 -17.47 -18.21
CA ASN A 22 21.23 -17.06 -19.58
C ASN A 22 21.56 -15.57 -19.61
N ILE A 23 22.44 -15.19 -20.54
CA ILE A 23 22.63 -13.77 -20.88
C ILE A 23 21.29 -13.23 -21.41
N PRO A 24 20.86 -12.01 -21.02
CA PRO A 24 19.60 -11.45 -21.48
C PRO A 24 19.54 -11.38 -23.00
N LYS A 25 18.39 -11.74 -23.60
CA LYS A 25 18.24 -11.84 -25.07
C LYS A 25 18.59 -10.56 -25.82
N LYS A 26 18.40 -9.39 -25.18
CA LYS A 26 18.68 -8.06 -25.76
C LYS A 26 20.13 -7.61 -25.60
N ALA A 27 20.97 -8.38 -24.91
CA ALA A 27 22.37 -8.02 -24.70
C ALA A 27 23.17 -8.07 -26.00
N ARG A 28 24.16 -7.18 -26.11
CA ARG A 28 25.04 -7.04 -27.28
C ARG A 28 26.47 -7.37 -26.88
N LEU A 29 27.10 -8.27 -27.63
CA LEU A 29 28.47 -8.72 -27.41
C LEU A 29 29.40 -8.05 -28.41
N ARG A 30 30.23 -7.12 -27.96
CA ARG A 30 31.30 -6.54 -28.78
C ARG A 30 32.58 -7.34 -28.55
N LYS A 31 32.70 -8.48 -29.24
CA LYS A 31 33.81 -9.44 -29.06
C LYS A 31 35.20 -8.81 -29.24
N SER A 32 35.35 -7.90 -30.21
CA SER A 32 36.62 -7.19 -30.47
C SER A 32 37.01 -6.19 -29.38
N GLN A 33 36.07 -5.78 -28.53
CA GLN A 33 36.29 -4.81 -27.44
C GLN A 33 36.17 -5.45 -26.05
N ALA A 34 35.89 -6.76 -25.98
CA ALA A 34 35.57 -7.47 -24.75
C ALA A 34 34.40 -6.87 -23.93
N VAL A 35 33.42 -6.25 -24.58
CA VAL A 35 32.29 -5.58 -23.89
C VAL A 35 30.99 -6.40 -24.02
N LEU A 36 30.30 -6.58 -22.89
CA LEU A 36 28.92 -7.02 -22.80
C LEU A 36 28.02 -5.83 -22.46
N GLU A 37 27.20 -5.40 -23.41
CA GLU A 37 26.20 -4.33 -23.19
C GLU A 37 24.84 -4.96 -22.92
N ILE A 38 24.18 -4.59 -21.81
CA ILE A 38 22.83 -5.05 -21.47
C ILE A 38 21.89 -3.84 -21.46
N PRO A 39 21.17 -3.55 -22.56
CA PRO A 39 20.25 -2.43 -22.61
C PRO A 39 18.97 -2.71 -21.82
N ASN A 40 18.39 -1.67 -21.21
CA ASN A 40 17.14 -1.73 -20.43
C ASN A 40 17.19 -2.82 -19.34
N ILE A 41 18.12 -2.65 -18.39
CA ILE A 41 18.37 -3.60 -17.32
C ILE A 41 17.10 -3.91 -16.52
N GLN A 42 16.87 -5.20 -16.25
CA GLN A 42 15.78 -5.68 -15.42
C GLN A 42 16.31 -6.29 -14.12
N LEU A 43 15.44 -6.48 -13.12
CA LEU A 43 15.83 -7.03 -11.82
C LEU A 43 16.48 -8.42 -11.95
N GLU A 44 15.91 -9.25 -12.82
CA GLU A 44 16.37 -10.60 -13.15
C GLU A 44 17.76 -10.63 -13.79
N ASP A 45 18.25 -9.51 -14.32
CA ASP A 45 19.59 -9.43 -14.90
C ASP A 45 20.68 -9.43 -13.82
N SER A 46 20.32 -9.25 -12.55
CA SER A 46 21.25 -9.45 -11.43
C SER A 46 21.91 -10.84 -11.51
N GLY A 47 23.18 -10.92 -11.14
CA GLY A 47 23.92 -12.17 -11.08
C GLY A 47 25.40 -12.01 -11.33
N THR A 48 26.09 -13.15 -11.39
CA THR A 48 27.52 -13.20 -11.69
C THR A 48 27.70 -13.43 -13.18
N TYR A 49 28.48 -12.57 -13.82
CA TYR A 49 28.86 -12.67 -15.23
C TYR A 49 30.32 -13.03 -15.32
N GLU A 50 30.66 -13.95 -16.20
CA GLU A 50 32.04 -14.37 -16.45
C GLU A 50 32.44 -13.99 -17.88
N CYS A 51 33.55 -13.28 -17.99
CA CYS A 51 34.25 -13.04 -19.24
C CYS A 51 35.42 -14.00 -19.32
N LYS A 52 35.49 -14.79 -20.40
CA LYS A 52 36.58 -15.74 -20.66
C LYS A 52 37.31 -15.34 -21.94
N ALA A 53 38.63 -15.25 -21.85
CA ALA A 53 39.53 -14.94 -22.95
C ALA A 53 40.46 -16.13 -23.20
N GLU A 54 40.50 -16.64 -24.43
CA GLU A 54 41.32 -17.82 -24.78
C GLU A 54 42.07 -17.63 -26.10
N ASN A 55 43.30 -18.12 -26.15
CA ASN A 55 44.09 -18.27 -27.37
C ASN A 55 44.85 -19.62 -27.33
N PRO A 56 45.57 -20.02 -28.41
CA PRO A 56 46.29 -21.29 -28.44
C PRO A 56 47.40 -21.45 -27.36
N ARG A 57 47.76 -20.39 -26.64
CA ARG A 57 48.76 -20.41 -25.56
C ARG A 57 48.15 -20.50 -24.17
N GLY A 58 46.82 -20.40 -24.04
CA GLY A 58 46.13 -20.51 -22.76
C GLY A 58 44.85 -19.68 -22.69
N GLY A 59 44.24 -19.67 -21.50
CA GLY A 59 42.99 -18.97 -21.25
C GLY A 59 42.90 -18.43 -19.83
N THR A 60 42.13 -17.36 -19.64
CA THR A 60 41.82 -16.79 -18.34
C THR A 60 40.35 -16.38 -18.27
N ALA A 61 39.82 -16.28 -17.07
CA ALA A 61 38.44 -15.85 -16.84
C ALA A 61 38.37 -14.85 -15.67
N PHE A 62 37.47 -13.88 -15.81
CA PHE A 62 37.14 -12.90 -14.79
C PHE A 62 35.65 -12.95 -14.48
N LYS A 63 35.29 -12.93 -13.19
CA LYS A 63 33.90 -12.89 -12.72
C LYS A 63 33.56 -11.52 -12.16
N GLY A 64 32.53 -10.89 -12.70
CA GLY A 64 31.93 -9.66 -12.18
C GLY A 64 30.55 -9.92 -11.59
N HIS A 65 30.18 -9.15 -10.57
CA HIS A 65 28.86 -9.24 -9.93
C HIS A 65 28.02 -8.02 -10.29
N LEU A 66 26.88 -8.25 -10.95
CA LEU A 66 25.88 -7.24 -11.23
C LEU A 66 24.75 -7.34 -10.22
N GLN A 67 24.50 -6.26 -9.48
CA GLN A 67 23.33 -6.15 -8.61
C GLN A 67 22.44 -5.01 -9.09
N VAL A 68 21.23 -5.36 -9.53
CA VAL A 68 20.23 -4.40 -9.99
C VAL A 68 19.34 -4.02 -8.82
N TYR A 69 19.03 -2.73 -8.73
CA TYR A 69 18.23 -2.13 -7.68
C TYR A 69 17.02 -1.40 -8.29
N THR A 70 15.98 -1.17 -7.48
CA THR A 70 14.77 -0.47 -7.92
C THR A 70 14.33 0.56 -6.91
N LEU A 71 13.75 1.64 -7.42
CA LEU A 71 12.96 2.57 -6.63
C LEU A 71 11.74 1.85 -6.03
N PRO A 72 11.20 2.35 -4.91
CA PRO A 72 9.92 1.87 -4.41
C PRO A 72 8.81 2.00 -5.47
N GLN A 73 7.90 1.03 -5.51
CA GLN A 73 6.68 1.07 -6.34
C GLN A 73 5.48 0.57 -5.53
N TRP A 74 4.35 1.27 -5.63
CA TRP A 74 3.14 0.92 -4.88
C TRP A 74 2.54 -0.42 -5.30
N VAL A 75 2.25 -1.24 -4.31
CA VAL A 75 1.41 -2.44 -4.39
C VAL A 75 0.04 -2.17 -3.80
N ARG A 76 -0.01 -1.42 -2.69
CA ARG A 76 -1.23 -0.92 -2.05
C ARG A 76 -1.04 0.52 -1.60
N MET A 77 -2.04 1.34 -1.93
CA MET A 77 -2.15 2.74 -1.57
C MET A 77 -3.37 2.90 -0.66
N ILE A 78 -3.35 3.96 0.15
CA ILE A 78 -4.51 4.40 0.91
C ILE A 78 -5.45 5.23 0.05
N ASN A 79 -6.71 5.33 0.51
CA ASN A 79 -7.74 6.15 -0.11
C ASN A 79 -8.50 6.90 0.97
N ASP A 80 -9.12 8.01 0.58
CA ASP A 80 -9.96 8.82 1.46
C ASP A 80 -10.98 7.95 2.19
N THR A 81 -11.12 8.19 3.48
CA THR A 81 -11.97 7.36 4.35
C THR A 81 -12.82 8.25 5.23
N GLN A 82 -14.11 7.93 5.26
CA GLN A 82 -15.07 8.57 6.14
C GLN A 82 -15.61 7.52 7.10
N MET A 83 -15.58 7.82 8.40
CA MET A 83 -15.98 6.86 9.45
C MET A 83 -16.53 7.57 10.68
N ASP A 84 -17.26 6.82 11.51
CA ASP A 84 -17.88 7.36 12.71
C ASP A 84 -16.85 7.47 13.85
N SER A 85 -17.00 8.50 14.68
CA SER A 85 -16.17 8.62 15.89
C SER A 85 -16.31 7.38 16.77
N GLY A 86 -15.19 6.78 17.14
CA GLY A 86 -15.12 5.58 17.98
C GLY A 86 -14.81 4.30 17.20
N GLU A 87 -14.87 4.31 15.87
CA GLU A 87 -14.52 3.16 15.03
C GLU A 87 -13.01 2.92 15.00
N LYS A 88 -12.59 1.75 14.48
CA LYS A 88 -11.19 1.41 14.28
C LYS A 88 -10.79 1.74 12.84
N LEU A 89 -9.76 2.56 12.68
CA LEU A 89 -9.10 2.76 11.38
C LEU A 89 -8.00 1.71 11.20
N GLN A 90 -7.94 1.13 10.00
CA GLN A 90 -6.78 0.36 9.53
C GLN A 90 -6.47 0.76 8.09
N TRP A 91 -5.27 1.28 7.89
CA TRP A 91 -4.75 1.64 6.58
C TRP A 91 -3.42 0.94 6.34
N GLU A 92 -3.30 0.24 5.22
CA GLU A 92 -2.09 -0.47 4.83
C GLU A 92 -1.45 0.21 3.62
N CYS A 93 -0.20 0.64 3.79
CA CYS A 93 0.69 0.89 2.69
C CYS A 93 1.56 -0.31 2.39
N LYS A 94 1.68 -0.63 1.10
CA LYS A 94 2.59 -1.68 0.66
C LYS A 94 3.28 -1.27 -0.61
N ALA A 95 4.61 -1.30 -0.59
CA ALA A 95 5.47 -1.03 -1.71
C ALA A 95 6.48 -2.16 -1.91
N MET A 96 6.81 -2.43 -3.16
CA MET A 96 7.94 -3.26 -3.54
C MET A 96 9.15 -2.37 -3.86
N GLY A 97 10.36 -2.91 -3.76
CA GLY A 97 11.59 -2.17 -4.04
C GLY A 97 12.82 -2.96 -3.63
N ARG A 98 13.97 -2.63 -4.22
CA ARG A 98 15.26 -3.22 -3.82
C ARG A 98 16.28 -2.11 -3.56
N PRO A 99 16.73 -1.88 -2.32
CA PRO A 99 16.36 -2.57 -1.08
C PRO A 99 14.87 -2.46 -0.73
N ARG A 100 14.40 -3.37 0.15
CA ARG A 100 13.02 -3.36 0.64
C ARG A 100 12.69 -1.99 1.23
N PRO A 101 11.56 -1.37 0.85
CA PRO A 101 11.20 -0.05 1.38
C PRO A 101 10.91 -0.09 2.88
N THR A 102 11.25 1.01 3.56
CA THR A 102 10.79 1.33 4.92
C THR A 102 9.66 2.34 4.86
N TYR A 103 8.81 2.37 5.88
CA TYR A 103 7.60 3.19 5.90
C TYR A 103 7.58 4.15 7.08
N HIS A 104 7.07 5.36 6.84
CA HIS A 104 6.76 6.33 7.88
C HIS A 104 5.45 7.04 7.54
N TRP A 105 4.76 7.55 8.55
CA TRP A 105 3.47 8.21 8.42
C TRP A 105 3.56 9.67 8.83
N LEU A 106 2.75 10.49 8.18
CA LEU A 106 2.59 11.90 8.46
C LEU A 106 1.10 12.20 8.64
N LEU A 107 0.77 13.06 9.59
CA LEU A 107 -0.55 13.67 9.74
C LEU A 107 -0.39 15.18 9.59
N ASN A 108 -1.06 15.76 8.60
CA ASN A 108 -0.99 17.18 8.27
C ASN A 108 0.46 17.67 8.09
N GLY A 109 1.31 16.83 7.49
CA GLY A 109 2.73 17.10 7.23
C GLY A 109 3.65 16.86 8.42
N LEU A 110 3.15 16.48 9.59
CA LEU A 110 3.95 16.21 10.79
C LEU A 110 4.15 14.70 11.02
N PRO A 111 5.33 14.24 11.47
CA PRO A 111 5.58 12.84 11.79
C PRO A 111 4.56 12.26 12.76
N LEU A 112 3.94 11.15 12.36
CA LEU A 112 3.05 10.35 13.20
C LEU A 112 3.80 9.11 13.68
N THR A 113 3.80 8.89 14.99
CA THR A 113 4.45 7.74 15.63
C THR A 113 3.45 6.93 16.45
N SER A 114 3.77 5.67 16.71
CA SER A 114 2.97 4.82 17.61
C SER A 114 2.91 5.44 19.00
N GLN A 115 1.71 5.85 19.44
CA GLN A 115 1.46 6.41 20.76
C GLN A 115 -0.03 6.29 21.12
N GLY A 116 -0.32 5.80 22.33
CA GLY A 116 -1.69 5.72 22.85
C GLY A 116 -2.60 4.85 21.96
N ARG A 117 -3.54 5.49 21.25
CA ARG A 117 -4.50 4.80 20.35
C ARG A 117 -3.93 4.48 18.97
N VAL A 118 -2.76 5.04 18.62
CA VAL A 118 -2.13 4.94 17.31
C VAL A 118 -1.04 3.88 17.35
N GLU A 119 -1.10 2.95 16.41
CA GLU A 119 -0.11 1.89 16.20
C GLU A 119 0.35 1.90 14.74
N ILE A 120 1.67 1.91 14.52
CA ILE A 120 2.29 1.85 13.20
C ILE A 120 3.25 0.67 13.15
N VAL A 121 3.02 -0.27 12.23
CA VAL A 121 3.85 -1.46 12.05
C VAL A 121 4.03 -1.73 10.55
N ASN A 122 5.27 -1.69 10.06
CA ASN A 122 5.62 -2.08 8.69
C ASN A 122 4.76 -1.42 7.57
N GLY A 123 4.35 -0.16 7.74
CA GLY A 123 3.51 0.56 6.78
C GLY A 123 2.01 0.42 7.01
N GLU A 124 1.57 -0.39 7.98
CA GLU A 124 0.20 -0.38 8.47
C GLU A 124 0.05 0.67 9.57
N LEU A 125 -0.96 1.53 9.46
CA LEU A 125 -1.43 2.48 10.48
C LEU A 125 -2.77 1.98 11.02
N THR A 126 -2.81 1.75 12.33
CA THR A 126 -4.03 1.43 13.06
C THR A 126 -4.33 2.53 14.07
N ILE A 127 -5.58 3.02 14.08
CA ILE A 127 -6.11 3.87 15.16
C ILE A 127 -7.27 3.11 15.80
N HIS A 128 -7.08 2.59 17.01
CA HIS A 128 -8.03 1.66 17.64
C HIS A 128 -9.41 2.26 17.89
N ARG A 129 -9.47 3.57 18.09
CA ARG A 129 -10.72 4.30 18.37
C ARG A 129 -10.59 5.72 17.86
N VAL A 130 -11.04 6.02 16.64
CA VAL A 130 -10.91 7.35 16.04
C VAL A 130 -11.72 8.40 16.80
N LEU A 131 -11.18 9.61 16.89
CA LEU A 131 -11.80 10.79 17.47
C LEU A 131 -11.82 11.92 16.43
N GLN A 132 -12.66 12.93 16.65
CA GLN A 132 -12.77 14.05 15.70
C GLN A 132 -11.43 14.75 15.42
N ALA A 133 -10.56 14.83 16.42
CA ALA A 133 -9.21 15.39 16.33
C ALA A 133 -8.24 14.58 15.45
N ASP A 134 -8.57 13.31 15.13
CA ASP A 134 -7.77 12.50 14.21
C ASP A 134 -8.07 12.83 12.74
N SER A 135 -9.08 13.67 12.45
CA SER A 135 -9.38 14.07 11.07
C SER A 135 -8.22 14.86 10.47
N GLY A 136 -7.94 14.64 9.18
CA GLY A 136 -6.90 15.38 8.49
C GLY A 136 -6.33 14.65 7.27
N MET A 137 -5.27 15.23 6.73
CA MET A 137 -4.54 14.66 5.59
C MET A 137 -3.43 13.75 6.09
N TYR A 138 -3.57 12.46 5.84
CA TYR A 138 -2.54 11.49 6.11
C TYR A 138 -1.69 11.25 4.88
N GLN A 139 -0.39 11.12 5.10
CA GLN A 139 0.54 10.72 4.06
C GLN A 139 1.36 9.55 4.57
N CYS A 140 1.39 8.50 3.76
CA CYS A 140 2.26 7.37 3.94
C CYS A 140 3.44 7.47 2.98
N VAL A 141 4.65 7.36 3.51
CA VAL A 141 5.90 7.49 2.78
C VAL A 141 6.60 6.15 2.74
N ALA A 142 6.84 5.61 1.55
CA ALA A 142 7.65 4.40 1.35
C ALA A 142 8.97 4.77 0.68
N GLY A 143 10.10 4.46 1.32
CA GLY A 143 11.43 4.90 0.88
C GLY A 143 12.49 3.82 0.94
N ASN A 144 13.46 3.90 0.02
CA ASN A 144 14.73 3.20 0.11
C ASN A 144 15.88 4.15 -0.31
N LYS A 145 17.13 3.68 -0.29
CA LYS A 145 18.31 4.50 -0.62
C LYS A 145 18.34 5.08 -2.05
N TYR A 146 17.43 4.64 -2.92
CA TYR A 146 17.35 5.13 -4.31
C TYR A 146 16.22 6.12 -4.51
N GLY A 147 15.21 6.16 -3.63
CA GLY A 147 14.15 7.16 -3.68
C GLY A 147 12.98 6.85 -2.76
N ALA A 148 11.95 7.68 -2.85
CA ALA A 148 10.74 7.58 -2.05
C ALA A 148 9.49 7.85 -2.89
N ILE A 149 8.38 7.24 -2.49
CA ILE A 149 7.05 7.43 -3.06
C ILE A 149 6.05 7.73 -1.94
N TYR A 150 4.95 8.39 -2.29
CA TYR A 150 3.98 8.95 -1.35
C TYR A 150 2.56 8.50 -1.73
N SER A 151 1.73 8.23 -0.72
CA SER A 151 0.30 7.96 -0.86
C SER A 151 -0.44 8.81 0.16
N ASN A 152 -1.44 9.56 -0.28
CA ASN A 152 -2.17 10.52 0.54
C ASN A 152 -3.64 10.10 0.64
N ALA A 153 -4.26 10.33 1.79
CA ALA A 153 -5.69 10.18 1.98
C ALA A 153 -6.22 11.16 3.04
N GLU A 154 -7.42 11.69 2.83
CA GLU A 154 -8.17 12.42 3.84
C GLU A 154 -8.91 11.44 4.75
N LEU A 155 -8.71 11.56 6.06
CA LEU A 155 -9.55 10.93 7.07
C LEU A 155 -10.59 11.94 7.55
N LYS A 156 -11.87 11.64 7.33
CA LYS A 156 -12.98 12.46 7.80
C LYS A 156 -13.78 11.72 8.88
N ILE A 157 -13.68 12.19 10.11
CA ILE A 157 -14.47 11.63 11.21
C ILE A 157 -15.81 12.33 11.30
N LEU A 158 -16.87 11.54 11.18
CA LEU A 158 -18.23 12.03 11.34
C LEU A 158 -18.61 12.12 12.83
N ALA A 159 -19.22 13.25 13.18
CA ALA A 159 -19.84 13.49 14.48
C ALA A 159 -21.03 14.42 14.28
N SER A 160 -22.25 13.89 14.43
CA SER A 160 -23.48 14.66 14.34
C SER A 160 -24.50 14.19 15.37
N ALA A 161 -25.12 15.17 16.04
CA ALA A 161 -26.19 14.89 16.99
C ALA A 161 -27.41 14.26 16.28
N PRO A 162 -28.18 13.38 16.95
CA PRO A 162 -29.37 12.79 16.34
C PRO A 162 -30.42 13.84 16.01
N VAL A 163 -30.82 13.91 14.74
CA VAL A 163 -31.89 14.80 14.26
C VAL A 163 -32.97 13.98 13.55
N PHE A 164 -34.23 14.28 13.84
CA PHE A 164 -35.36 13.72 13.12
C PHE A 164 -35.64 14.54 11.87
N VAL A 165 -35.44 13.92 10.70
CA VAL A 165 -35.78 14.56 9.42
C VAL A 165 -37.28 14.41 9.11
N HIS A 166 -37.86 13.27 9.50
CA HIS A 166 -39.28 12.98 9.36
C HIS A 166 -39.78 12.35 10.66
N ASN A 167 -40.50 13.11 11.48
CA ASN A 167 -41.22 12.55 12.62
C ASN A 167 -42.52 11.91 12.12
N PRO A 168 -42.99 10.80 12.73
CA PRO A 168 -44.29 10.25 12.40
C PRO A 168 -45.36 11.31 12.68
N VAL A 169 -45.98 11.78 11.59
CA VAL A 169 -47.20 12.57 11.63
C VAL A 169 -48.30 11.72 12.29
N ARG A 170 -49.23 12.35 13.00
CA ARG A 170 -50.36 11.70 13.71
C ARG A 170 -50.86 10.44 12.98
N ILE A 171 -50.64 9.27 13.57
CA ILE A 171 -51.06 7.98 13.01
C ILE A 171 -52.42 7.60 13.62
N ILE A 172 -53.39 7.27 12.77
CA ILE A 172 -54.71 6.75 13.15
C ILE A 172 -54.76 5.29 12.72
N ALA A 173 -55.19 4.39 13.60
CA ALA A 173 -55.26 2.96 13.34
C ALA A 173 -56.62 2.38 13.76
N THR A 174 -57.07 1.35 13.05
CA THR A 174 -58.32 0.63 13.33
C THR A 174 -58.08 -0.51 14.30
N LEU A 175 -59.06 -0.83 15.14
CA LEU A 175 -59.00 -1.93 16.10
C LEU A 175 -58.61 -3.25 15.42
N GLY A 176 -57.67 -3.98 16.03
CA GLY A 176 -57.22 -5.29 15.57
C GLY A 176 -56.21 -5.27 14.41
N LYS A 177 -55.80 -4.09 13.93
CA LYS A 177 -54.73 -3.94 12.94
C LYS A 177 -53.41 -3.56 13.61
N ASP A 178 -52.32 -4.06 13.05
CA ASP A 178 -50.97 -3.70 13.46
C ASP A 178 -50.60 -2.30 12.97
N VAL A 179 -49.74 -1.60 13.72
CA VAL A 179 -49.23 -0.28 13.37
C VAL A 179 -47.71 -0.24 13.56
N SER A 180 -47.01 0.38 12.63
CA SER A 180 -45.59 0.71 12.77
C SER A 180 -45.43 2.19 13.08
N LEU A 181 -44.64 2.50 14.10
CA LEU A 181 -44.16 3.86 14.37
C LEU A 181 -42.71 3.91 13.94
N ASP A 182 -42.43 4.65 12.88
CA ASP A 182 -41.07 4.78 12.35
C ASP A 182 -40.31 5.90 13.08
N CYS A 183 -39.12 5.57 13.59
CA CYS A 183 -38.19 6.48 14.22
C CYS A 183 -36.81 6.28 13.56
N LYS A 184 -36.44 7.19 12.66
CA LYS A 184 -35.20 7.11 11.87
C LYS A 184 -34.42 8.42 11.97
N PRO A 185 -33.77 8.69 13.12
CA PRO A 185 -32.92 9.87 13.24
C PRO A 185 -31.68 9.72 12.35
N ARG A 186 -31.19 10.83 11.81
CA ARG A 186 -29.85 10.91 11.23
C ARG A 186 -28.88 11.30 12.34
N ALA A 187 -27.83 10.52 12.55
CA ALA A 187 -26.76 10.83 13.49
C ALA A 187 -25.48 10.08 13.09
N SER A 188 -24.37 10.53 13.66
CA SER A 188 -23.10 9.81 13.62
C SER A 188 -22.39 10.06 14.96
N PRO A 189 -22.02 9.01 15.72
CA PRO A 189 -22.25 7.58 15.44
C PRO A 189 -23.73 7.18 15.46
N LYS A 190 -24.04 5.94 15.06
CA LYS A 190 -25.39 5.38 15.17
C LYS A 190 -25.97 5.58 16.58
N PRO A 191 -27.15 6.21 16.72
CA PRO A 191 -27.71 6.51 18.03
C PRO A 191 -28.43 5.29 18.62
N ARG A 192 -28.49 5.25 19.95
CA ARG A 192 -29.33 4.30 20.67
C ARG A 192 -30.79 4.78 20.69
N ILE A 193 -31.70 3.95 20.24
CA ILE A 193 -33.14 4.24 20.21
C ILE A 193 -33.83 3.66 21.45
N THR A 194 -34.65 4.49 22.11
CA THR A 194 -35.48 4.06 23.25
C THR A 194 -36.91 4.51 23.06
N TRP A 195 -37.85 3.61 23.35
CA TRP A 195 -39.28 3.83 23.17
C TRP A 195 -39.99 4.02 24.51
N ARG A 196 -40.91 5.00 24.58
CA ARG A 196 -41.72 5.30 25.76
C ARG A 196 -43.17 5.58 25.35
N ARG A 197 -44.13 5.26 26.23
CA ARG A 197 -45.53 5.67 26.12
C ARG A 197 -45.89 6.48 27.36
N GLY A 198 -46.08 7.80 27.19
CA GLY A 198 -46.04 8.73 28.32
C GLY A 198 -44.72 8.56 29.08
N ASP A 199 -44.79 8.38 30.39
CA ASP A 199 -43.59 8.24 31.21
C ASP A 199 -43.00 6.82 31.26
N ARG A 200 -43.71 5.81 30.76
CA ARG A 200 -43.26 4.41 30.89
C ARG A 200 -42.44 3.96 29.69
N ARG A 201 -41.26 3.39 29.95
CA ARG A 201 -40.43 2.75 28.92
C ARG A 201 -41.12 1.51 28.37
N ILE A 202 -41.16 1.40 27.05
CA ILE A 202 -41.68 0.23 26.35
C ILE A 202 -40.57 -0.84 26.33
N GLN A 203 -40.95 -2.07 26.66
CA GLN A 203 -40.08 -3.24 26.65
C GLN A 203 -40.58 -4.24 25.61
N GLN A 204 -39.66 -5.07 25.09
CA GLN A 204 -39.98 -6.14 24.14
C GLN A 204 -41.03 -7.08 24.76
N SER A 205 -42.12 -7.35 24.03
CA SER A 205 -43.21 -8.22 24.49
C SER A 205 -44.03 -8.76 23.31
N ARG A 206 -45.08 -9.56 23.59
CA ARG A 206 -46.04 -9.96 22.53
C ARG A 206 -46.78 -8.77 21.91
N ARG A 207 -46.92 -7.65 22.65
CA ARG A 207 -47.64 -6.45 22.22
C ARG A 207 -46.75 -5.39 21.59
N TYR A 208 -45.46 -5.35 21.95
CA TYR A 208 -44.51 -4.35 21.46
C TYR A 208 -43.25 -5.03 20.94
N ARG A 209 -42.89 -4.70 19.70
CA ARG A 209 -41.64 -5.14 19.06
C ARG A 209 -40.83 -3.90 18.72
N ASN A 210 -39.70 -3.70 19.38
CA ASN A 210 -38.83 -2.54 19.15
C ASN A 210 -37.39 -2.97 18.79
N SER A 211 -36.72 -2.15 17.98
CA SER A 211 -35.28 -2.26 17.73
C SER A 211 -34.56 -1.23 18.62
N PRO A 212 -33.51 -1.62 19.36
CA PRO A 212 -32.70 -0.69 20.15
C PRO A 212 -31.75 0.13 19.28
N ASP A 213 -31.45 -0.32 18.06
CA ASP A 213 -30.48 0.32 17.17
C ASP A 213 -31.18 0.96 15.96
N ALA A 214 -30.71 2.15 15.59
CA ALA A 214 -31.07 2.77 14.33
C ALA A 214 -30.47 1.96 13.17
N SER A 215 -31.31 1.60 12.20
CA SER A 215 -30.91 0.89 10.97
C SER A 215 -29.88 1.70 10.20
#